data_AF-A0A2T1FGP9-F1
#
_entry.id   AF-A0A2T1FGP9-F1
#
_cell.length_a   1.000
_cell.length_b   1.000
_cell.length_c   1.000
_cell.angle_alpha   90.00
_cell.angle_beta   90.00
_cell.angle_gamma   90.00
#
_symmetry.space_group_name_H-M   'P 1'
#
loop_
_entity.id
_entity.type
_entity.pdbx_description
1 polymer ?
#
loop_
_entity_poly.entity_id
_entity_poly.type
_entity_poly.pdbx_seq_one_letter_code
_entity_poly.pdbx_strand_id
1 'polypeptide(L)'
;MEPESLLETVEVKGRGGTVLMPAIVKLESAVDFPKDAPILVITDGECDSLTLHRAHAFLLPVGGRLPFDTRAPIFHFDRSD
;
A
#
# COMPACT_ATOMS: atom_id res chain seq x y z
N MET A 1 21.49 16.22 25.86
CA MET A 1 20.62 15.16 25.35
C MET A 1 21.45 14.46 24.32
N GLU A 2 21.99 13.29 24.67
CA GLU A 2 22.92 12.57 23.80
C GLU A 2 22.15 11.96 22.60
N PRO A 3 22.71 11.94 21.39
CA PRO A 3 22.03 11.41 20.20
C PRO A 3 21.50 9.99 20.39
N GLU A 4 22.17 9.18 21.20
CA GLU A 4 21.75 7.79 21.49
C GLU A 4 20.39 7.73 22.21
N SER A 5 20.04 8.75 23.00
CA SER A 5 18.74 8.81 23.70
C SER A 5 17.55 9.05 22.76
N LEU A 6 17.78 9.52 21.52
CA LEU A 6 16.73 9.59 20.50
C LEU A 6 16.39 8.22 19.92
N LEU A 7 17.33 7.27 19.88
CA LEU A 7 17.11 5.95 19.27
C LEU A 7 16.13 5.08 20.07
N GLU A 8 16.04 5.27 21.38
CA GLU A 8 15.08 4.55 22.24
C GLU A 8 13.64 5.07 22.09
N THR A 9 13.45 6.25 21.49
CA THR A 9 12.14 6.92 21.41
C THR A 9 11.62 7.10 19.98
N VAL A 10 12.42 6.73 18.97
CA VAL A 10 12.09 6.94 17.56
C VAL A 10 11.73 5.62 16.88
N GLU A 11 10.44 5.42 16.66
CA GLU A 11 9.94 4.40 15.74
C GLU A 11 10.09 4.95 14.30
N VAL A 12 11.05 4.41 13.54
CA VAL A 12 11.18 4.74 12.13
C VAL A 12 10.00 4.12 11.38
N LYS A 13 9.03 4.95 10.99
CA LYS A 13 7.91 4.57 10.13
C LYS A 13 8.24 4.90 8.67
N GLY A 14 8.26 3.86 7.84
CA GLY A 14 8.55 3.95 6.40
C GLY A 14 9.93 3.40 6.06
N ARG A 15 10.00 2.46 5.10
CA ARG A 15 11.27 1.88 4.61
C ARG A 15 11.72 2.47 3.27
N GLY A 16 11.17 3.63 2.89
CA GLY A 16 11.41 4.26 1.58
C GLY A 16 10.47 3.78 0.47
N GLY A 17 9.36 3.12 0.81
CA GLY A 17 8.32 2.78 -0.16
C GLY A 17 7.41 3.97 -0.49
N THR A 18 6.65 3.84 -1.58
CA THR A 18 5.65 4.84 -1.94
C THR A 18 4.50 4.85 -0.92
N VAL A 19 4.20 6.03 -0.36
CA VAL A 19 3.10 6.22 0.59
C VAL A 19 1.77 6.33 -0.16
N LEU A 20 1.08 5.21 -0.40
CA LEU A 20 -0.17 5.17 -1.17
C LEU A 20 -1.44 5.45 -0.33
N MET A 21 -1.34 5.43 1.01
CA MET A 21 -2.47 5.66 1.91
C MET A 21 -3.24 6.97 1.65
N PRO A 22 -2.61 8.12 1.34
CA PRO A 22 -3.33 9.35 1.01
C PRO A 22 -4.26 9.21 -0.21
N ALA A 23 -3.85 8.45 -1.22
CA ALA A 23 -4.67 8.19 -2.40
C ALA A 23 -5.88 7.30 -2.04
N ILE A 24 -5.67 6.29 -1.20
CA ILE A 24 -6.74 5.40 -0.70
C ILE A 24 -7.76 6.22 0.11
N VAL A 25 -7.30 7.04 1.06
CA VAL A 25 -8.19 7.90 1.88
C VAL A 25 -9.02 8.84 0.99
N LYS A 26 -8.39 9.43 -0.02
CA LYS A 26 -9.09 10.29 -0.97
C LYS A 26 -10.15 9.52 -1.76
N LEU A 27 -9.82 8.32 -2.23
CA LEU A 27 -10.75 7.47 -2.97
C LEU A 27 -11.93 6.99 -2.11
N GLU A 28 -11.66 6.57 -0.87
CA GLU A 28 -12.70 6.08 0.04
C GLU A 28 -13.68 7.19 0.49
N SER A 29 -13.22 8.45 0.53
CA SER A 29 -14.02 9.62 0.91
C SER A 29 -14.67 10.38 -0.26
N ALA A 30 -14.33 10.03 -1.51
CA ALA A 30 -14.83 10.70 -2.70
C ALA A 30 -16.33 10.49 -2.88
N VAL A 31 -17.09 11.59 -3.01
CA VAL A 31 -18.56 11.57 -3.12
C VAL A 31 -19.06 11.03 -4.46
N ASP A 32 -18.22 11.13 -5.48
CA ASP A 32 -18.43 10.67 -6.85
C ASP A 32 -17.88 9.25 -7.09
N PHE A 33 -17.23 8.65 -6.09
CA PHE A 33 -16.80 7.26 -6.14
C PHE A 33 -17.86 6.34 -5.50
N PRO A 34 -18.34 5.29 -6.18
CA PRO A 34 -19.39 4.44 -5.62
C PRO A 34 -18.95 3.83 -4.29
N LYS A 35 -19.79 3.90 -3.25
CA LYS A 35 -19.45 3.50 -1.87
C LYS A 35 -18.99 2.05 -1.75
N ASP A 36 -19.58 1.17 -2.56
CA ASP A 36 -19.30 -0.28 -2.52
C ASP A 36 -18.45 -0.74 -3.71
N ALA A 37 -17.91 0.18 -4.52
CA ALA A 37 -17.02 -0.20 -5.62
C ALA A 37 -15.73 -0.83 -5.07
N PRO A 38 -15.31 -2.01 -5.59
CA PRO A 38 -14.05 -2.61 -5.21
C PRO A 38 -12.87 -1.78 -5.71
N ILE A 39 -11.76 -1.82 -4.96
CA ILE A 39 -10.53 -1.08 -5.28
C ILE A 39 -9.48 -2.06 -5.83
N LEU A 40 -8.90 -1.74 -6.99
CA LEU A 40 -7.74 -2.44 -7.51
C LEU A 40 -6.49 -1.56 -7.34
N VAL A 41 -5.52 -2.03 -6.56
CA VAL A 41 -4.24 -1.35 -6.39
C VAL A 41 -3.23 -1.94 -7.38
N ILE A 42 -2.74 -1.12 -8.29
CA ILE A 42 -1.69 -1.50 -9.26
C ILE A 42 -0.36 -0.96 -8.74
N THR A 43 0.60 -1.85 -8.51
CA THR A 43 1.91 -1.49 -7.95
C THR A 43 2.97 -2.50 -8.37
N ASP A 44 4.22 -2.07 -8.41
CA ASP A 44 5.40 -2.93 -8.53
C ASP A 44 5.79 -3.64 -7.21
N GLY A 45 5.12 -3.29 -6.09
CA GLY A 45 5.41 -3.81 -4.76
C GLY A 45 6.28 -2.88 -3.91
N GLU A 46 6.72 -1.75 -4.44
CA GLU A 46 7.51 -0.75 -3.70
C GLU A 46 6.61 0.29 -3.03
N CYS A 47 5.78 -0.15 -2.07
CA CYS A 47 4.89 0.71 -1.29
C CYS A 47 4.93 0.43 0.21
N ASP A 48 4.54 1.42 1.02
CA ASP A 48 4.30 1.19 2.44
C ASP A 48 3.05 0.34 2.67
N SER A 49 2.88 -0.20 3.88
CA SER A 49 1.71 -0.98 4.26
C SER A 49 0.39 -0.24 4.02
N LEU A 50 -0.56 -0.95 3.42
CA LEU A 50 -1.86 -0.39 3.07
C LEU A 50 -2.98 -1.03 3.89
N THR A 51 -3.89 -0.18 4.35
CA THR A 51 -5.14 -0.58 5.02
C THR A 51 -6.31 -0.07 4.19
N LEU A 52 -7.06 -0.98 3.59
CA LEU A 52 -8.25 -0.67 2.79
C LEU A 52 -9.47 -1.31 3.47
N HIS A 53 -10.53 -0.53 3.68
CA HIS A 53 -11.75 -1.03 4.32
C HIS A 53 -12.70 -1.71 3.33
N ARG A 54 -12.60 -1.31 2.06
CA ARG A 54 -13.45 -1.83 0.98
C ARG A 54 -12.93 -3.16 0.44
N ALA A 55 -13.76 -3.89 -0.30
CA ALA A 55 -13.32 -5.03 -1.09
C ALA A 55 -12.18 -4.58 -2.03
N HIS A 56 -11.06 -5.30 -2.01
CA HIS A 56 -9.90 -4.89 -2.78
C HIS A 56 -9.05 -6.07 -3.24
N ALA A 57 -8.20 -5.81 -4.23
CA ALA A 57 -7.19 -6.72 -4.73
C ALA A 57 -5.94 -5.93 -5.15
N PHE A 58 -4.85 -6.65 -5.34
CA PHE A 58 -3.59 -6.11 -5.83
C PHE A 58 -3.25 -6.69 -7.20
N LEU A 59 -2.72 -5.86 -8.09
CA LEU A 59 -2.17 -6.27 -9.38
C LEU A 59 -0.69 -5.90 -9.43
N LEU A 60 0.16 -6.91 -9.54
CA LEU A 60 1.62 -6.78 -9.56
C LEU A 60 2.23 -7.37 -10.84
N PRO A 61 3.41 -6.94 -11.28
CA PRO A 61 4.16 -7.67 -12.30
C PRO A 61 4.54 -9.07 -11.78
N VAL A 62 4.64 -10.06 -12.66
CA VAL A 62 5.14 -11.40 -12.31
C VAL A 62 6.46 -11.31 -11.52
N GLY A 63 6.54 -12.05 -10.41
CA GLY A 63 7.68 -12.02 -9.48
C GLY A 63 7.59 -10.92 -8.40
N GLY A 64 6.72 -9.93 -8.57
CA GLY A 64 6.44 -8.87 -7.59
C GLY A 64 5.75 -9.40 -6.33
N ARG A 65 6.07 -8.78 -5.19
CA ARG A 65 5.51 -9.10 -3.86
C ARG A 65 5.24 -7.81 -3.09
N LEU A 66 4.22 -7.84 -2.25
CA LEU A 66 3.97 -6.76 -1.30
C LEU A 66 4.94 -6.87 -0.12
N PRO A 67 5.37 -5.75 0.48
CA PRO A 67 6.26 -5.74 1.64
C PRO A 67 5.52 -5.96 2.97
N PHE A 68 4.26 -6.38 2.90
CA PHE A 68 3.37 -6.66 4.02
C PHE A 68 2.44 -7.83 3.67
N ASP A 69 1.96 -8.52 4.70
CA ASP A 69 1.01 -9.61 4.54
C ASP A 69 -0.38 -9.08 4.21
N THR A 70 -1.10 -9.79 3.34
CA THR A 70 -2.51 -9.50 3.03
C THR A 70 -3.28 -10.78 2.77
N ARG A 71 -4.58 -10.75 3.06
CA ARG A 71 -5.55 -11.78 2.66
C ARG A 71 -6.29 -11.43 1.37
N ALA A 72 -6.08 -10.22 0.87
CA ALA A 72 -6.69 -9.79 -0.39
C ALA A 72 -6.12 -10.59 -1.56
N PRO A 73 -6.91 -10.83 -2.61
CA PRO A 73 -6.40 -11.44 -3.83
C PRO A 73 -5.23 -10.66 -4.42
N ILE A 74 -4.22 -11.39 -4.87
CA ILE A 74 -3.09 -10.86 -5.63
C ILE A 74 -3.15 -11.48 -7.01
N PHE A 75 -3.17 -10.63 -8.03
CA PHE A 75 -3.09 -11.00 -9.43
C PHE A 75 -1.75 -10.55 -10.01
N HIS A 76 -1.29 -11.26 -11.02
CA HIS A 76 -0.04 -10.95 -11.70
C HIS A 76 -0.28 -10.68 -13.19
N PHE A 77 0.48 -9.74 -13.74
CA PHE A 77 0.54 -9.49 -15.18
C PHE A 77 1.98 -9.61 -15.70
N ASP A 78 2.13 -10.06 -16.94
CA ASP A 78 3.42 -10.06 -17.62
C ASP A 78 3.78 -8.62 -18.01
N ARG A 79 4.98 -8.20 -17.66
CA ARG A 79 5.56 -7.00 -18.29
C ARG A 79 5.99 -7.42 -19.68
N SER A 80 5.41 -6.80 -20.71
CA SER A 80 6.02 -6.86 -22.02
C SER A 80 7.36 -6.12 -21.93
N ASP A 81 8.46 -6.84 -22.16
CA ASP A 81 9.80 -6.26 -22.27
C ASP A 81 9.90 -5.28 -23.45
#